data_AF-A0A8S1WP85-F1
#
_entry.id   AF-A0A8S1WP85-F1
#
_cell.length_a   1.000
_cell.length_b   1.000
_cell.length_c   1.000
_cell.angle_alpha   90.00
_cell.angle_beta   90.00
_cell.angle_gamma   90.00
#
_symmetry.space_group_name_H-M   'P 1'
#
loop_
_entity.id
_entity.type
_entity.pdbx_description
1 polymer ?
#
loop_
_entity_poly.entity_id
_entity_poly.type
_entity_poly.pdbx_seq_one_letter_code
_entity_poly.pdbx_strand_id
1 'polypeptide(L)' 'MRVGILIFIGFNFIIQNLQSTGAFEVTINGQLVHSKLATGQMPTINQISHFVSSYI' A
#
# COMPACT_ATOMS: atom_id res chain seq x y z
N MET A 1 -23.02 -23.72 -8.07
CA MET A 1 -21.62 -23.87 -8.54
C MET A 1 -21.04 -22.66 -9.27
N ARG A 2 -21.84 -21.78 -9.92
CA ARG A 2 -21.32 -20.63 -10.70
C ARG A 2 -21.05 -19.35 -9.90
N VAL A 3 -21.79 -19.11 -8.81
CA VAL A 3 -21.68 -17.87 -8.00
C VAL A 3 -20.41 -17.85 -7.15
N GLY A 4 -20.06 -18.97 -6.52
CA GLY A 4 -18.85 -19.06 -5.68
C GLY A 4 -17.55 -18.84 -6.46
N ILE A 5 -17.53 -19.20 -7.75
CA ILE A 5 -16.35 -19.02 -8.60
C ILE A 5 -16.12 -17.55 -8.96
N LEU A 6 -17.19 -16.78 -9.17
CA LEU A 6 -17.11 -15.36 -9.47
C LEU A 6 -16.63 -14.54 -8.26
N ILE A 7 -17.11 -14.90 -7.07
CA ILE A 7 -16.66 -14.28 -5.81
C ILE A 7 -15.18 -14.58 -5.57
N PHE A 8 -14.75 -15.83 -5.79
CA PHE A 8 -13.35 -16.23 -5.63
C PHE A 8 -12.42 -15.50 -6.62
N ILE A 9 -12.81 -15.39 -7.90
CA ILE A 9 -12.02 -14.66 -8.91
C ILE A 9 -11.95 -13.17 -8.57
N GLY A 10 -13.06 -12.54 -8.18
CA GLY A 10 -13.10 -11.14 -7.79
C GLY A 10 -12.21 -10.82 -6.58
N PHE A 11 -12.27 -11.65 -5.54
CA PHE A 11 -11.42 -11.48 -4.35
C PHE A 11 -9.94 -11.67 -4.66
N ASN A 12 -9.57 -12.70 -5.44
CA ASN A 12 -8.19 -12.92 -5.84
C ASN A 12 -7.66 -11.79 -6.72
N PHE A 13 -8.48 -11.21 -7.60
CA PHE A 13 -8.09 -10.06 -8.41
C PHE A 13 -7.80 -8.83 -7.56
N ILE A 14 -8.63 -8.53 -6.56
CA ILE A 14 -8.39 -7.40 -5.63
C ILE A 14 -7.09 -7.60 -4.87
N ILE A 15 -6.86 -8.79 -4.32
CA ILE A 15 -5.63 -9.11 -3.57
C ILE A 15 -4.40 -9.04 -4.48
N GLN A 16 -4.48 -9.58 -5.69
CA GLN A 16 -3.38 -9.51 -6.65
C GLN A 16 -3.10 -8.07 -7.10
N ASN A 17 -4.11 -7.22 -7.28
CA ASN A 17 -3.89 -5.81 -7.60
C ASN A 17 -3.26 -5.06 -6.41
N LEU A 18 -3.68 -5.34 -5.18
CA LEU A 18 -3.04 -4.80 -3.98
C LEU A 18 -1.55 -5.20 -3.89
N GLN A 19 -1.19 -6.42 -4.32
CA GLN A 19 0.20 -6.89 -4.35
C GLN A 19 1.01 -6.46 -5.59
N SER A 20 0.35 -6.18 -6.72
CA SER A 20 0.98 -5.95 -8.03
C SER A 20 1.18 -4.48 -8.40
N THR A 21 0.61 -3.54 -7.63
CA THR A 21 0.69 -2.09 -7.96
C THR A 21 2.08 -1.48 -7.81
N GLY A 22 3.07 -2.22 -7.30
CA GLY A 22 4.41 -1.66 -7.00
C GLY A 22 4.36 -0.49 -6.01
N ALA A 23 3.22 -0.37 -5.32
CA ALA A 23 2.92 0.64 -4.32
C ALA A 23 3.81 0.42 -3.11
N PHE A 24 4.35 1.52 -2.60
CA PHE A 24 5.07 1.52 -1.35
C PHE A 24 4.46 2.62 -0.50
N GLU A 25 3.76 2.19 0.56
CA GLU A 25 2.99 3.08 1.42
C GLU A 25 3.52 2.97 2.84
N VAL A 26 3.81 4.12 3.45
CA VAL A 26 4.23 4.22 4.84
C VAL A 26 3.05 4.77 5.61
N THR A 27 2.64 4.04 6.65
CA THR A 27 1.56 4.45 7.56
C THR A 27 2.08 4.47 8.98
N ILE A 28 1.74 5.50 9.74
CA ILE A 28 2.08 5.65 11.16
C ILE A 28 0.78 5.95 11.91
N ASN A 29 0.47 5.17 12.95
CA ASN A 29 -0.78 5.27 13.71
C ASN A 29 -2.06 5.24 12.85
N GLY A 30 -2.03 4.50 11.73
CA GLY A 30 -3.15 4.43 10.79
C GLY A 30 -3.29 5.62 9.85
N GLN A 31 -2.42 6.63 9.96
CA GLN A 31 -2.36 7.76 9.04
C GLN A 31 -1.33 7.48 7.93
N LEU A 32 -1.72 7.69 6.67
CA LEU A 32 -0.82 7.60 5.52
C LEU A 32 0.15 8.78 5.54
N VAL A 33 1.45 8.49 5.65
CA VAL A 33 2.51 9.51 5.71
C VAL A 33 3.30 9.60 4.40
N HIS A 34 3.37 8.51 3.63
CA HIS A 34 3.98 8.49 2.30
C HIS A 34 3.30 7.47 1.41
N SER A 35 3.08 7.81 0.13
CA SER A 35 2.72 6.84 -0.91
C SER A 35 3.61 7.05 -2.12
N LYS A 36 4.30 5.99 -2.54
CA LYS A 36 5.09 5.95 -3.78
C LYS A 36 4.21 6.12 -5.01
N LEU A 37 2.95 5.73 -4.95
CA LEU A 37 2.01 5.99 -6.05
C LEU A 37 1.69 7.49 -6.17
N ALA A 38 1.58 8.19 -5.04
CA ALA A 38 1.32 9.63 -5.03
C ALA A 38 2.56 10.46 -5.40
N THR A 39 3.74 10.05 -4.93
CA THR A 39 5.00 10.80 -5.09
C THR A 39 5.80 10.37 -6.31
N GLY A 40 5.50 9.21 -6.90
CA GLY A 40 6.27 8.61 -7.98
C GLY A 40 7.66 8.11 -7.58
N GLN A 41 8.04 8.23 -6.30
CA GLN A 41 9.40 7.96 -5.82
C GLN A 41 9.40 7.09 -4.56
N MET A 42 10.41 6.22 -4.47
CA MET A 42 10.70 5.45 -3.27
C MET A 42 11.26 6.41 -2.21
N PRO A 43 10.73 6.42 -0.97
CA PRO A 43 11.28 7.27 0.06
C PRO A 43 12.70 6.80 0.43
N THR A 44 13.59 7.76 0.66
CA THR A 44 14.95 7.51 1.15
C THR A 44 14.94 7.18 2.64
N ILE A 45 16.00 6.55 3.14
CA ILE A 45 16.18 6.26 4.58
C ILE A 45 16.07 7.53 5.44
N ASN A 46 16.60 8.66 4.97
CA ASN A 46 16.51 9.93 5.69
C ASN A 46 15.06 10.42 5.79
N GLN A 47 14.27 10.27 4.73
CA GLN A 47 12.85 10.62 4.74
C GLN A 47 12.06 9.71 5.68
N ILE A 48 12.35 8.41 5.69
CA ILE A 48 11.73 7.46 6.62
C ILE A 48 12.02 7.86 8.08
N SER A 49 13.28 8.19 8.40
CA SER A 49 13.65 8.65 9.73
C SER A 49 12.93 9.95 10.11
N HIS A 50 12.78 10.88 9.17
CA HIS A 50 12.03 12.11 9.39
C HIS A 50 10.54 11.84 9.64
N PHE A 51 9.91 10.94 8.88
CA PHE A 51 8.52 10.53 9.10
C PHE A 51 8.34 9.89 10.47
N VAL A 52 9.28 9.08 10.95
CA VAL A 52 9.16 8.49 12.28
C VAL A 52 9.34 9.56 13.36
N SER A 53 10.33 10.45 13.22
CA SER A 53 10.60 11.50 14.20
C SER A 53 9.50 12.54 14.32
N SER A 54 8.68 12.78 13.29
CA SER A 54 7.60 13.76 13.35
C SER A 54 6.31 13.24 14.00
N TYR A 55 6.24 11.94 14.34
CA TYR A 55 5.07 11.28 14.92
C TYR A 55 5.32 10.70 16.33
N ILE A 56 6.55 10.85 16.86
CA ILE A 56 6.92 10.59 18.26
C ILE A 56 6.91 11.93 18.99
#